data_AF-A0A397GGT5-F1
#
_entry.id   AF-A0A397GGT5-F1
#
_cell.length_a   1.000
_cell.length_b   1.000
_cell.length_c   1.000
_cell.angle_alpha   90.00
_cell.angle_beta   90.00
_cell.angle_gamma   90.00
#
_symmetry.space_group_name_H-M   'P 1'
#
loop_
_entity.id
_entity.type
_entity.pdbx_description
1 polymer ?
#
loop_
_entity_poly.entity_id
_entity_poly.type
_entity_poly.pdbx_seq_one_letter_code
_entity_poly.pdbx_strand_id
1 'polypeptide(L)'
;MYKYIFGDRKPLAQKPKPWQIKLLLEIARSVWQEISTTVEKKFGFCKDAEYLALKDLLNNTIPLVLNIYAVFFRSGDFNAYLESCFRVWTIFLKFRRRNYTKAPLTFLSNIFYWELNNHSILEIIKAELPKFSDSTVEIFHSFLRRSTQKHTEAQQIIKCGRYINQLRLDDNGFKENFANTSTWATYEYSARDILNLTKISACFLLQCFSNIYSRIFHDNAFLEFPLQNISSSSKKKGKGKINTIVSLASMKMPKAELSHLPLGFNTVYKPNPLCYCDSSNCSVLLDTDVKILACGHTYHNFCYVNNGFKCLYCLSFLQNGIDEQVQSLLERLQVL
;
A
#
# COMPACT_ATOMS: atom_id res chain seq x y z
N MET A 1 -10.48 11.07 -11.68
CA MET A 1 -10.07 10.26 -12.85
C MET A 1 -11.24 9.62 -13.60
N TYR A 2 -11.97 8.63 -13.06
CA TYR A 2 -13.03 7.91 -13.83
C TYR A 2 -14.02 8.84 -14.56
N LYS A 3 -14.63 9.80 -13.86
CA LYS A 3 -15.55 10.78 -14.47
C LYS A 3 -14.90 11.61 -15.60
N TYR A 4 -13.62 11.92 -15.47
CA TYR A 4 -12.88 12.66 -16.50
C TYR A 4 -12.69 11.80 -17.76
N ILE A 5 -12.38 10.52 -17.60
CA ILE A 5 -12.14 9.59 -18.72
C ILE A 5 -13.44 9.22 -19.44
N PHE A 6 -14.48 8.88 -18.69
CA PHE A 6 -15.71 8.28 -19.23
C PHE A 6 -16.89 9.26 -19.32
N GLY A 7 -16.69 10.51 -18.88
CA GLY A 7 -17.70 11.57 -18.83
C GLY A 7 -18.62 11.48 -17.60
N ASP A 8 -19.21 12.62 -17.23
CA ASP A 8 -20.06 12.74 -16.03
C ASP A 8 -21.36 11.92 -16.09
N ARG A 9 -21.81 11.57 -17.30
CA ARG A 9 -23.01 10.75 -17.53
C ARG A 9 -22.81 9.27 -17.17
N LYS A 10 -21.56 8.81 -17.00
CA LYS A 10 -21.22 7.46 -16.56
C LYS A 10 -20.74 7.52 -15.12
N PRO A 11 -21.62 7.35 -14.11
CA PRO A 11 -21.19 7.34 -12.72
C PRO A 11 -20.38 6.07 -12.43
N LEU A 12 -19.32 6.23 -11.63
CA LEU A 12 -18.67 5.09 -11.00
C LEU A 12 -19.55 4.61 -9.84
N ALA A 13 -19.90 3.33 -9.82
CA ALA A 13 -20.67 2.77 -8.72
C ALA A 13 -19.95 2.96 -7.38
N GLN A 14 -20.69 3.09 -6.28
CA GLN A 14 -20.11 3.24 -4.93
C GLN A 14 -19.21 2.05 -4.55
N LYS A 15 -19.54 0.85 -5.08
CA LYS A 15 -18.70 -0.35 -5.04
C LYS A 15 -18.37 -0.73 -6.49
N PRO A 16 -17.29 -0.18 -7.07
CA PRO A 16 -16.91 -0.48 -8.44
C PRO A 16 -16.60 -1.96 -8.61
N LYS A 17 -16.81 -2.49 -9.82
CA LYS A 17 -16.38 -3.86 -10.12
C LYS A 17 -14.85 -3.95 -10.06
N PRO A 18 -14.26 -5.08 -9.62
CA PRO A 18 -12.81 -5.22 -9.50
C PRO A 18 -12.03 -4.86 -10.77
N TRP A 19 -12.55 -5.22 -11.96
CA TRP A 19 -11.91 -4.89 -13.23
C TRP A 19 -11.88 -3.38 -13.51
N GLN A 20 -12.89 -2.62 -13.06
CA GLN A 20 -12.92 -1.16 -13.24
C GLN A 20 -11.84 -0.49 -12.39
N ILE A 21 -11.65 -0.99 -11.17
CA ILE A 21 -10.57 -0.53 -10.28
C ILE A 21 -9.23 -0.86 -10.93
N LYS A 22 -9.03 -2.12 -11.36
CA LYS A 22 -7.79 -2.56 -12.01
C LYS A 22 -7.47 -1.71 -13.25
N LEU A 23 -8.44 -1.48 -14.13
CA LEU A 23 -8.28 -0.63 -15.32
C LEU A 23 -7.79 0.78 -14.96
N LEU A 24 -8.42 1.43 -13.97
CA LEU A 24 -8.00 2.77 -13.53
C LEU A 24 -6.57 2.76 -12.97
N LEU A 25 -6.23 1.78 -12.14
CA LEU A 25 -4.89 1.67 -11.55
C LEU A 25 -3.81 1.43 -12.63
N GLU A 26 -4.09 0.55 -13.59
CA GLU A 26 -3.18 0.26 -14.71
C GLU A 26 -2.94 1.52 -15.56
N ILE A 27 -4.02 2.21 -15.97
CA ILE A 27 -3.90 3.46 -16.73
C ILE A 27 -3.13 4.52 -15.93
N ALA A 28 -3.42 4.69 -14.64
CA ALA A 28 -2.70 5.65 -13.81
C ALA A 28 -1.19 5.35 -13.73
N ARG A 29 -0.83 4.06 -13.61
CA ARG A 29 0.57 3.62 -13.63
C ARG A 29 1.23 3.92 -14.98
N SER A 30 0.60 3.54 -16.09
CA SER A 30 1.13 3.77 -17.44
C SER A 30 1.32 5.26 -17.73
N VAL A 31 0.33 6.10 -17.42
CA VAL A 31 0.45 7.55 -17.57
C VAL A 31 1.60 8.10 -16.74
N TRP A 32 1.71 7.68 -15.48
CA TRP A 32 2.77 8.19 -14.61
C TRP A 32 4.17 7.85 -15.13
N GLN A 33 4.36 6.65 -15.69
CA GLN A 33 5.62 6.28 -16.35
C GLN A 33 5.96 7.23 -17.51
N GLU A 34 4.97 7.73 -18.24
CA GLU A 34 5.19 8.67 -19.35
C GLU A 34 5.49 10.11 -18.88
N ILE A 35 4.81 10.59 -17.83
CA ILE A 35 4.86 12.02 -17.45
C ILE A 35 5.77 12.32 -16.25
N SER A 36 6.18 11.31 -15.48
CA SER A 36 6.88 11.47 -14.19
C SER A 36 8.13 12.35 -14.29
N THR A 37 9.03 12.04 -15.22
CA THR A 37 10.28 12.80 -15.42
C THR A 37 10.03 14.29 -15.66
N THR A 38 9.03 14.61 -16.49
CA THR A 38 8.65 15.99 -16.80
C THR A 38 8.10 16.70 -15.56
N VAL A 39 7.21 16.03 -14.82
CA VAL A 39 6.61 16.56 -13.59
C VAL A 39 7.69 16.78 -12.53
N GLU A 40 8.53 15.78 -12.26
CA GLU A 40 9.59 15.86 -11.26
C GLU A 40 10.60 16.97 -11.58
N LYS A 41 11.02 17.09 -12.84
CA LYS A 41 11.89 18.18 -13.29
C LYS A 41 11.24 19.55 -13.09
N LYS A 42 9.93 19.67 -13.33
CA LYS A 42 9.20 20.94 -13.18
C LYS A 42 9.05 21.36 -11.73
N PHE A 43 8.79 20.41 -10.83
CA PHE A 43 8.63 20.65 -9.40
C PHE A 43 9.95 20.82 -8.64
N GLY A 44 11.04 20.22 -9.13
CA GLY A 44 12.35 20.28 -8.48
C GLY A 44 12.29 19.82 -7.01
N PHE A 45 12.90 20.59 -6.12
CA PHE A 45 12.79 20.38 -4.68
C PHE A 45 11.41 20.87 -4.19
N CYS A 46 10.43 19.95 -4.10
CA CYS A 46 9.10 20.25 -3.60
C CYS A 46 8.68 19.25 -2.51
N LYS A 47 8.26 19.81 -1.37
CA LYS A 47 7.78 19.09 -0.19
C LYS A 47 6.32 19.38 0.14
N ASP A 48 5.57 20.01 -0.76
CA ASP A 48 4.14 20.23 -0.56
C ASP A 48 3.40 18.91 -0.37
N ALA A 49 2.51 18.86 0.63
CA ALA A 49 1.86 17.62 1.03
C ALA A 49 0.95 17.03 -0.06
N GLU A 50 0.30 17.86 -0.88
CA GLU A 50 -0.57 17.37 -1.96
C GLU A 50 0.26 16.83 -3.12
N TYR A 51 1.34 17.54 -3.49
CA TYR A 51 2.31 17.04 -4.46
C TYR A 51 2.86 15.67 -4.02
N LEU A 52 3.34 15.58 -2.78
CA LEU A 52 3.93 14.36 -2.25
C LEU A 52 2.90 13.24 -2.10
N ALA A 53 1.65 13.54 -1.75
CA ALA A 53 0.58 12.54 -1.67
C ALA A 53 0.24 11.95 -3.04
N LEU A 54 0.09 12.79 -4.06
CA LEU A 54 -0.16 12.32 -5.42
C LEU A 54 1.04 11.53 -5.97
N LYS A 55 2.26 12.01 -5.71
CA LYS A 55 3.50 11.31 -6.09
C LYS A 55 3.63 9.95 -5.39
N ASP A 56 3.43 9.86 -4.08
CA ASP A 56 3.49 8.60 -3.31
C ASP A 56 2.42 7.60 -3.76
N LEU A 57 1.22 8.08 -4.08
CA LEU A 57 0.16 7.26 -4.66
C LEU A 57 0.62 6.60 -5.97
N LEU A 58 1.18 7.38 -6.89
CA LEU A 58 1.58 6.93 -8.22
C LEU A 58 2.89 6.11 -8.22
N ASN A 59 3.89 6.50 -7.43
CA ASN A 59 5.19 5.81 -7.35
C ASN A 59 5.14 4.53 -6.51
N ASN A 60 4.38 4.54 -5.41
CA ASN A 60 4.49 3.48 -4.41
C ASN A 60 3.21 2.66 -4.28
N THR A 61 2.08 3.32 -4.02
CA THR A 61 0.85 2.62 -3.62
C THR A 61 0.24 1.85 -4.79
N ILE A 62 0.06 2.50 -5.94
CA ILE A 62 -0.55 1.88 -7.12
C ILE A 62 0.29 0.71 -7.64
N PRO A 63 1.61 0.85 -7.88
CA PRO A 63 2.45 -0.26 -8.32
C PRO A 63 2.44 -1.44 -7.34
N LEU A 64 2.49 -1.16 -6.03
CA LEU A 64 2.44 -2.21 -5.01
C LEU A 64 1.14 -3.02 -5.08
N VAL A 65 -0.01 -2.35 -5.17
CA VAL A 65 -1.33 -3.02 -5.26
C VAL A 65 -1.44 -3.85 -6.53
N LEU A 66 -0.92 -3.35 -7.66
CA LEU A 66 -0.94 -4.08 -8.92
C LEU A 66 0.01 -5.28 -8.93
N ASN A 67 1.20 -5.15 -8.32
CA ASN A 67 2.27 -6.13 -8.48
C ASN A 67 2.32 -7.18 -7.37
N ILE A 68 1.94 -6.87 -6.12
CA ILE A 68 2.18 -7.76 -4.97
C ILE A 68 1.70 -9.19 -5.21
N TYR A 69 0.46 -9.35 -5.66
CA TYR A 69 -0.10 -10.66 -5.94
C TYR A 69 0.15 -11.08 -7.40
N ALA A 70 -0.19 -10.22 -8.36
CA ALA A 70 -0.22 -10.59 -9.77
C ALA A 70 1.17 -10.81 -10.38
N VAL A 71 2.21 -10.18 -9.81
CA VAL A 71 3.59 -10.30 -10.25
C VAL A 71 4.39 -11.08 -9.21
N PHE A 72 4.66 -10.48 -8.05
CA PHE A 72 5.67 -11.02 -7.11
C PHE A 72 5.27 -12.38 -6.53
N PHE A 73 4.04 -12.49 -6.00
CA PHE A 73 3.58 -13.76 -5.45
C PHE A 73 3.46 -14.84 -6.53
N ARG A 74 2.84 -14.52 -7.67
CA ARG A 74 2.56 -15.50 -8.74
C ARG A 74 3.80 -15.94 -9.52
N SER A 75 4.82 -15.09 -9.63
CA SER A 75 6.11 -15.47 -10.22
C SER A 75 7.01 -16.24 -9.25
N GLY A 76 6.64 -16.33 -7.96
CA GLY A 76 7.50 -16.91 -6.93
C GLY A 76 8.68 -16.03 -6.56
N ASP A 77 8.63 -14.71 -6.81
CA ASP A 77 9.67 -13.78 -6.37
C ASP A 77 9.54 -13.52 -4.87
N PHE A 78 10.15 -14.40 -4.08
CA PHE A 78 10.06 -14.37 -2.63
C PHE A 78 10.54 -13.06 -2.01
N ASN A 79 11.67 -12.52 -2.48
CA ASN A 79 12.25 -11.31 -1.90
C ASN A 79 11.37 -10.09 -2.18
N ALA A 80 10.90 -9.92 -3.42
CA ALA A 80 10.00 -8.82 -3.76
C ALA A 80 8.64 -8.96 -3.06
N TYR A 81 8.14 -10.18 -2.86
CA TYR A 81 6.91 -10.43 -2.11
C TYR A 81 7.08 -10.11 -0.62
N LEU A 82 8.18 -10.54 -0.01
CA LEU A 82 8.50 -10.27 1.40
C LEU A 82 8.60 -8.76 1.68
N GLU A 83 9.31 -8.03 0.82
CA GLU A 83 9.39 -6.56 0.88
C GLU A 83 7.99 -5.94 0.71
N SER A 84 7.20 -6.46 -0.23
CA SER A 84 5.85 -6.00 -0.47
C SER A 84 4.92 -6.24 0.73
N CYS A 85 5.09 -7.32 1.50
CA CYS A 85 4.35 -7.55 2.74
C CYS A 85 4.63 -6.45 3.77
N PHE A 86 5.90 -6.04 3.93
CA PHE A 86 6.25 -4.89 4.77
C PHE A 86 5.59 -3.60 4.27
N ARG A 87 5.65 -3.32 2.97
CA ARG A 87 5.06 -2.11 2.39
C ARG A 87 3.54 -2.08 2.51
N VAL A 88 2.86 -3.22 2.32
CA VAL A 88 1.41 -3.33 2.55
C VAL A 88 1.08 -3.12 4.02
N TRP A 89 1.89 -3.67 4.92
CA TRP A 89 1.72 -3.43 6.35
C TRP A 89 1.83 -1.94 6.70
N THR A 90 2.82 -1.22 6.18
CA THR A 90 2.95 0.22 6.46
C THR A 90 1.74 1.01 5.96
N ILE A 91 1.17 0.65 4.81
CA ILE A 91 -0.08 1.21 4.29
C ILE A 91 -1.23 0.90 5.25
N PHE A 92 -1.40 -0.34 5.69
CA PHE A 92 -2.47 -0.71 6.62
C PHE A 92 -2.34 0.01 7.96
N LEU A 93 -1.13 0.15 8.48
CA LEU A 93 -0.85 0.90 9.70
C LEU A 93 -1.24 2.38 9.51
N LYS A 94 -0.78 3.00 8.41
CA LYS A 94 -1.07 4.39 8.04
C LYS A 94 -2.57 4.64 7.95
N PHE A 95 -3.31 3.80 7.22
CA PHE A 95 -4.77 3.87 7.08
C PHE A 95 -5.54 3.32 8.30
N ARG A 96 -4.86 2.92 9.37
CA ARG A 96 -5.46 2.39 10.61
C ARG A 96 -6.42 1.22 10.34
N ARG A 97 -6.08 0.34 9.41
CA ARG A 97 -6.88 -0.82 8.98
C ARG A 97 -6.79 -1.96 10.01
N ARG A 98 -7.41 -1.77 11.18
CA ARG A 98 -7.30 -2.68 12.35
C ARG A 98 -7.55 -4.17 12.05
N ASN A 99 -8.39 -4.47 11.07
CA ASN A 99 -8.72 -5.85 10.69
C ASN A 99 -7.66 -6.50 9.80
N TYR A 100 -6.79 -5.71 9.19
CA TYR A 100 -5.82 -6.16 8.18
C TYR A 100 -4.38 -5.99 8.63
N THR A 101 -4.10 -5.08 9.57
CA THR A 101 -2.73 -4.77 10.01
C THR A 101 -1.97 -5.97 10.57
N LYS A 102 -2.67 -6.94 11.17
CA LYS A 102 -2.03 -8.11 11.78
C LYS A 102 -1.57 -9.16 10.76
N ALA A 103 -2.30 -9.35 9.67
CA ALA A 103 -2.03 -10.45 8.73
C ALA A 103 -0.64 -10.38 8.08
N PRO A 104 -0.17 -9.23 7.54
CA PRO A 104 1.20 -9.13 7.06
C PRO A 104 2.26 -9.35 8.16
N LEU A 105 2.03 -8.85 9.39
CA LEU A 105 2.98 -9.07 10.49
C LEU A 105 3.06 -10.54 10.90
N THR A 106 1.93 -11.25 10.94
CA THR A 106 1.93 -12.69 11.23
C THR A 106 2.69 -13.47 10.16
N PHE A 107 2.50 -13.14 8.88
CA PHE A 107 3.30 -13.73 7.80
C PHE A 107 4.80 -13.47 8.00
N LEU A 108 5.19 -12.21 8.20
CA LEU A 108 6.58 -11.82 8.42
C LEU A 108 7.19 -12.49 9.66
N SER A 109 6.44 -12.54 10.76
CA SER A 109 6.84 -13.21 11.99
C SER A 109 7.10 -14.70 11.76
N ASN A 110 6.27 -15.38 10.98
CA ASN A 110 6.49 -16.79 10.65
C ASN A 110 7.75 -16.98 9.81
N ILE A 111 7.98 -16.13 8.80
CA ILE A 111 9.20 -16.18 7.99
C ILE A 111 10.45 -16.02 8.86
N PHE A 112 10.49 -14.99 9.71
CA PHE A 112 11.63 -14.75 10.60
C PHE A 112 11.80 -15.83 11.65
N TYR A 113 10.71 -16.40 12.16
CA TYR A 113 10.79 -17.55 13.05
C TYR A 113 11.46 -18.74 12.36
N TRP A 114 11.08 -19.07 11.12
CA TRP A 114 11.70 -20.19 10.40
C TRP A 114 13.17 -19.92 10.04
N GLU A 115 13.50 -18.66 9.72
CA GLU A 115 14.88 -18.23 9.46
C GLU A 115 15.75 -18.37 10.71
N LEU A 116 15.29 -17.87 11.86
CA LEU A 116 16.01 -17.97 13.14
C LEU A 116 16.24 -19.42 13.59
N ASN A 117 15.30 -20.33 13.27
CA ASN A 117 15.40 -21.74 13.62
C ASN A 117 16.05 -22.61 12.52
N ASN A 118 16.53 -22.01 11.43
CA ASN A 118 17.09 -22.71 10.28
C ASN A 118 16.22 -23.89 9.79
N HIS A 119 14.89 -23.69 9.79
CA HIS A 119 13.94 -24.76 9.48
C HIS A 119 13.78 -24.93 7.97
N SER A 120 13.80 -26.18 7.48
CA SER A 120 13.75 -26.51 6.03
C SER A 120 12.51 -25.99 5.30
N ILE A 121 11.41 -25.75 6.03
CA ILE A 121 10.18 -25.16 5.47
C ILE A 121 10.42 -23.80 4.81
N LEU A 122 11.41 -23.02 5.27
CA LEU A 122 11.70 -21.72 4.70
C LEU A 122 12.15 -21.85 3.25
N GLU A 123 13.00 -22.82 2.94
CA GLU A 123 13.47 -23.08 1.58
C GLU A 123 12.34 -23.58 0.69
N ILE A 124 11.41 -24.38 1.24
CA ILE A 124 10.19 -24.78 0.53
C ILE A 124 9.33 -23.55 0.20
N ILE A 125 9.10 -22.65 1.16
CA ILE A 125 8.31 -21.43 0.94
C ILE A 125 8.97 -20.54 -0.12
N LYS A 126 10.30 -20.38 -0.06
CA LYS A 126 11.05 -19.59 -1.07
C LYS A 126 10.92 -20.18 -2.46
N ALA A 127 11.11 -21.49 -2.60
CA ALA A 127 11.07 -22.18 -3.89
C ALA A 127 9.65 -22.30 -4.47
N GLU A 128 8.64 -22.38 -3.61
CA GLU A 128 7.28 -22.75 -3.97
C GLU A 128 6.23 -21.75 -3.49
N LEU A 129 6.61 -20.48 -3.32
CA LEU A 129 5.74 -19.41 -2.81
C LEU A 129 4.33 -19.41 -3.43
N PRO A 130 4.14 -19.53 -4.77
CA PRO A 130 2.81 -19.50 -5.36
C PRO A 130 1.90 -20.66 -4.90
N LYS A 131 2.46 -21.77 -4.40
CA LYS A 131 1.70 -22.91 -3.86
C LYS A 131 1.05 -22.57 -2.51
N PHE A 132 1.56 -21.58 -1.78
CA PHE A 132 1.00 -21.09 -0.51
C PHE A 132 -0.11 -20.05 -0.73
N SER A 133 -1.09 -20.38 -1.56
CA SER A 133 -2.22 -19.49 -1.91
C SER A 133 -3.51 -19.89 -1.20
N ASP A 134 -4.24 -18.91 -0.67
CA ASP A 134 -5.59 -19.11 -0.10
C ASP A 134 -6.60 -19.59 -1.14
N SER A 135 -6.35 -19.37 -2.44
CA SER A 135 -7.25 -19.78 -3.52
C SER A 135 -7.59 -21.27 -3.44
N THR A 136 -6.63 -22.10 -3.03
CA THR A 136 -6.83 -23.55 -2.89
C THR A 136 -7.86 -23.86 -1.82
N VAL A 137 -7.72 -23.21 -0.67
CA VAL A 137 -8.64 -23.33 0.46
C VAL A 137 -10.03 -22.79 0.06
N GLU A 138 -10.09 -21.60 -0.54
CA GLU A 138 -11.36 -21.00 -0.98
C GLU A 138 -12.12 -21.86 -2.00
N ILE A 139 -11.41 -22.45 -2.96
CA ILE A 139 -11.98 -23.36 -3.96
C ILE A 139 -12.51 -24.62 -3.28
N PHE A 140 -11.71 -25.24 -2.40
CA PHE A 140 -12.15 -26.42 -1.64
C PHE A 140 -13.39 -26.13 -0.80
N HIS A 141 -13.40 -25.04 -0.03
CA HIS A 141 -14.55 -24.60 0.75
C HIS A 141 -15.77 -24.29 -0.12
N SER A 142 -15.57 -23.80 -1.34
CA SER A 142 -16.67 -23.56 -2.30
C SER A 142 -17.27 -24.85 -2.82
N PHE A 143 -16.46 -25.88 -3.10
CA PHE A 143 -16.98 -27.20 -3.43
C PHE A 143 -17.72 -27.82 -2.25
N LEU A 144 -17.12 -27.79 -1.06
CA LEU A 144 -17.74 -28.34 0.14
C LEU A 144 -19.11 -27.70 0.40
N ARG A 145 -19.23 -26.37 0.26
CA ARG A 145 -20.51 -25.65 0.39
C ARG A 145 -21.54 -26.00 -0.68
N ARG A 146 -21.12 -26.30 -1.91
CA ARG A 146 -22.04 -26.73 -2.99
C ARG A 146 -22.52 -28.16 -2.79
N SER A 147 -21.70 -28.99 -2.16
CA SER A 147 -21.94 -30.43 -1.95
C SER A 147 -22.57 -30.73 -0.59
N THR A 148 -22.86 -29.73 0.24
CA THR A 148 -23.48 -29.87 1.56
C THR A 148 -24.69 -28.94 1.70
N GLN A 149 -25.58 -29.25 2.63
CA GLN A 149 -26.77 -28.46 2.97
C GLN A 149 -26.70 -27.96 4.41
N LYS A 150 -27.57 -27.01 4.78
CA LYS A 150 -27.59 -26.41 6.13
C LYS A 150 -27.72 -27.43 7.27
N HIS A 151 -28.36 -28.57 7.03
CA HIS A 151 -28.61 -29.62 8.02
C HIS A 151 -27.73 -30.87 7.81
N THR A 152 -26.68 -30.78 6.98
CA THR A 152 -25.74 -31.90 6.79
C THR A 152 -24.96 -32.13 8.07
N GLU A 153 -24.94 -33.38 8.54
CA GLU A 153 -24.25 -33.75 9.78
C GLU A 153 -22.73 -33.71 9.64
N ALA A 154 -22.02 -33.51 10.75
CA ALA A 154 -20.56 -33.39 10.75
C ALA A 154 -19.84 -34.56 10.06
N GLN A 155 -20.29 -35.80 10.28
CA GLN A 155 -19.68 -36.97 9.63
C GLN A 155 -19.90 -36.97 8.10
N GLN A 156 -21.05 -36.51 7.63
CA GLN A 156 -21.34 -36.39 6.22
C GLN A 156 -20.49 -35.30 5.56
N ILE A 157 -20.28 -34.17 6.24
CA ILE A 157 -19.37 -33.10 5.81
C ILE A 157 -17.93 -33.65 5.69
N ILE A 158 -17.45 -34.39 6.70
CA ILE A 158 -16.11 -35.00 6.69
C ILE A 158 -15.97 -35.98 5.51
N LYS A 159 -16.97 -36.85 5.30
CA LYS A 159 -16.97 -37.81 4.19
C LYS A 159 -16.97 -37.10 2.83
N CYS A 160 -17.77 -36.05 2.69
CA CYS A 160 -17.80 -35.22 1.48
C CYS A 160 -16.45 -34.53 1.22
N GLY A 161 -15.83 -33.96 2.25
CA GLY A 161 -14.50 -33.35 2.16
C GLY A 161 -13.42 -34.34 1.69
N ARG A 162 -13.42 -35.56 2.26
CA ARG A 162 -12.50 -36.63 1.83
C ARG A 162 -12.72 -37.02 0.37
N TYR A 163 -13.97 -37.12 -0.07
CA TYR A 163 -14.33 -37.44 -1.46
C TYR A 163 -13.89 -36.34 -2.45
N ILE A 164 -14.12 -35.07 -2.10
CA ILE A 164 -13.64 -33.92 -2.90
C ILE A 164 -12.11 -33.94 -3.01
N ASN A 165 -11.42 -34.20 -1.91
CA ASN A 165 -9.97 -34.30 -1.88
C ASN A 165 -9.46 -35.40 -2.81
N GLN A 166 -10.00 -36.62 -2.68
CA GLN A 166 -9.62 -37.76 -3.52
C GLN A 166 -9.87 -37.50 -5.02
N LEU A 167 -11.04 -37.00 -5.38
CA LEU A 167 -11.38 -36.78 -6.79
C LEU A 167 -10.57 -35.68 -7.50
N ARG A 168 -10.08 -34.69 -6.75
CA ARG A 168 -9.51 -33.46 -7.35
C ARG A 168 -8.04 -33.22 -6.99
N LEU A 169 -7.52 -33.90 -5.99
CA LEU A 169 -6.19 -33.66 -5.43
C LEU A 169 -5.25 -34.88 -5.53
N ASP A 170 -5.68 -36.00 -6.14
CA ASP A 170 -4.78 -37.12 -6.45
C ASP A 170 -3.89 -36.84 -7.69
N ASP A 171 -2.61 -37.19 -7.53
CA ASP A 171 -1.39 -37.18 -8.36
C ASP A 171 -1.19 -36.11 -9.46
N ASN A 172 -2.15 -35.87 -10.37
CA ASN A 172 -2.02 -34.87 -11.45
C ASN A 172 -3.06 -33.73 -11.35
N GLY A 173 -4.19 -33.97 -10.66
CA GLY A 173 -5.28 -33.00 -10.53
C GLY A 173 -4.95 -31.78 -9.66
N PHE A 174 -4.09 -31.95 -8.64
CA PHE A 174 -3.62 -30.85 -7.79
C PHE A 174 -2.74 -29.84 -8.52
N LYS A 175 -2.04 -30.26 -9.59
CA LYS A 175 -1.19 -29.34 -10.35
C LYS A 175 -2.01 -28.65 -11.45
N GLU A 176 -2.85 -29.40 -12.17
CA GLU A 176 -3.62 -28.88 -13.31
C GLU A 176 -4.83 -28.02 -12.91
N ASN A 177 -5.56 -28.36 -11.83
CA ASN A 177 -6.68 -27.54 -11.37
C ASN A 177 -6.23 -26.20 -10.75
N PHE A 178 -4.94 -26.07 -10.41
CA PHE A 178 -4.38 -24.96 -9.63
C PHE A 178 -3.36 -24.14 -10.42
N ALA A 179 -2.74 -24.71 -11.46
CA ALA A 179 -1.93 -24.01 -12.44
C ALA A 179 -2.80 -23.26 -13.47
N ASN A 180 -4.03 -23.70 -13.72
CA ASN A 180 -4.94 -23.01 -14.63
C ASN A 180 -5.39 -21.67 -14.04
N THR A 181 -4.69 -20.62 -14.46
CA THR A 181 -5.15 -19.23 -14.44
C THR A 181 -6.56 -19.16 -15.00
N SER A 182 -7.49 -18.68 -14.19
CA SER A 182 -8.86 -18.40 -14.60
C SER A 182 -8.89 -17.71 -15.97
N THR A 183 -9.62 -18.29 -16.92
CA THR A 183 -10.01 -17.70 -18.21
C THR A 183 -10.96 -16.50 -18.06
N TRP A 184 -11.10 -15.96 -16.85
CA TRP A 184 -12.06 -14.93 -16.48
C TRP A 184 -11.47 -13.54 -16.71
N ALA A 185 -11.48 -13.14 -17.97
CA ALA A 185 -11.96 -11.85 -18.45
C ALA A 185 -11.38 -11.61 -19.84
N THR A 186 -12.19 -11.81 -20.88
CA THR A 186 -11.99 -11.06 -22.11
C THR A 186 -12.07 -9.59 -21.73
N TYR A 187 -10.93 -8.89 -21.71
CA TYR A 187 -10.89 -7.47 -21.42
C TYR A 187 -11.72 -6.76 -22.49
N GLU A 188 -12.74 -6.02 -22.09
CA GLU A 188 -13.66 -5.32 -23.01
C GLU A 188 -12.97 -4.22 -23.84
N TYR A 189 -11.71 -3.91 -23.55
CA TYR A 189 -10.93 -2.85 -24.17
C TYR A 189 -9.82 -3.42 -25.04
N SER A 190 -9.77 -2.98 -26.30
CA SER A 190 -8.65 -3.27 -27.19
C SER A 190 -7.40 -2.49 -26.77
N ALA A 191 -6.22 -2.87 -27.27
CA ALA A 191 -4.99 -2.12 -27.06
C ALA A 191 -5.10 -0.64 -27.51
N ARG A 192 -5.86 -0.39 -28.57
CA ARG A 192 -6.15 0.97 -29.06
C ARG A 192 -7.00 1.76 -28.06
N ASP A 193 -7.99 1.12 -27.44
CA ASP A 193 -8.81 1.76 -26.41
C ASP A 193 -7.96 2.11 -25.19
N ILE A 194 -7.12 1.18 -24.73
CA ILE A 194 -6.20 1.44 -23.61
C ILE A 194 -5.26 2.61 -23.91
N LEU A 195 -4.70 2.69 -25.13
CA LEU A 195 -3.85 3.82 -25.53
C LEU A 195 -4.60 5.16 -25.50
N ASN A 196 -5.83 5.19 -26.02
CA ASN A 196 -6.66 6.39 -26.00
C ASN A 196 -7.01 6.82 -24.57
N LEU A 197 -7.41 5.87 -23.72
CA LEU A 197 -7.71 6.12 -22.31
C LEU A 197 -6.46 6.62 -21.56
N THR A 198 -5.28 6.11 -21.90
CA THR A 198 -3.99 6.55 -21.34
C THR A 198 -3.73 8.00 -21.70
N LYS A 199 -3.86 8.40 -22.97
CA LYS A 199 -3.70 9.80 -23.40
C LYS A 199 -4.66 10.76 -22.71
N ILE A 200 -5.95 10.41 -22.62
CA ILE A 200 -6.93 11.23 -21.89
C ILE A 200 -6.56 11.35 -20.41
N SER A 201 -6.10 10.25 -19.81
CA SER A 201 -5.71 10.21 -18.40
C SER A 201 -4.41 10.99 -18.13
N ALA A 202 -3.51 11.09 -19.11
CA ALA A 202 -2.35 11.97 -19.05
C ALA A 202 -2.76 13.44 -18.88
N CYS A 203 -3.75 13.91 -19.67
CA CYS A 203 -4.30 15.25 -19.49
C CYS A 203 -4.87 15.46 -18.08
N PHE A 204 -5.59 14.47 -17.52
CA PHE A 204 -6.12 14.54 -16.15
C PHE A 204 -5.00 14.69 -15.11
N LEU A 205 -3.98 13.81 -15.14
CA LEU A 205 -2.90 13.85 -14.17
C LEU A 205 -2.05 15.12 -14.31
N LEU A 206 -1.74 15.54 -15.53
CA LEU A 206 -1.06 16.81 -15.78
C LEU A 206 -1.88 18.00 -15.28
N GLN A 207 -3.20 17.99 -15.43
CA GLN A 207 -4.06 19.03 -14.86
C GLN A 207 -3.99 19.06 -13.33
N CYS A 208 -4.01 17.89 -12.67
CA CYS A 208 -3.81 17.82 -11.22
C CYS A 208 -2.46 18.43 -10.82
N PHE A 209 -1.36 18.04 -11.46
CA PHE A 209 -0.04 18.60 -11.16
C PHE A 209 0.08 20.09 -11.51
N SER A 210 -0.52 20.55 -12.60
CA SER A 210 -0.55 21.96 -12.98
C SER A 210 -1.25 22.81 -11.92
N ASN A 211 -2.40 22.35 -11.41
CA ASN A 211 -3.12 23.05 -10.34
C ASN A 211 -2.29 23.12 -9.05
N ILE A 212 -1.61 22.03 -8.68
CA ILE A 212 -0.71 22.01 -7.53
C ILE A 212 0.46 22.98 -7.75
N TYR A 213 1.05 22.96 -8.96
CA TYR A 213 2.16 23.82 -9.32
C TYR A 213 1.78 25.29 -9.22
N SER A 214 0.63 25.69 -9.77
CA SER A 214 0.14 27.07 -9.68
C SER A 214 -0.08 27.50 -8.23
N ARG A 215 -0.74 26.65 -7.42
CA ARG A 215 -0.94 26.94 -6.00
C ARG A 215 0.38 27.20 -5.26
N ILE A 216 1.41 26.41 -5.55
CA ILE A 216 2.70 26.49 -4.84
C ILE A 216 3.55 27.66 -5.36
N PHE A 217 3.73 27.78 -6.67
CA PHE A 217 4.74 28.66 -7.27
C PHE A 217 4.18 29.99 -7.81
N HIS A 218 2.87 30.07 -8.04
CA HIS A 218 2.22 31.35 -8.41
C HIS A 218 1.54 31.98 -7.20
N ASP A 219 0.84 31.19 -6.39
CA ASP A 219 0.08 31.71 -5.24
C ASP A 219 0.87 31.65 -3.91
N ASN A 220 2.07 31.05 -3.89
CA ASN A 220 2.90 30.84 -2.70
C ASN A 220 2.15 30.16 -1.52
N ALA A 221 1.19 29.29 -1.82
CA ALA A 221 0.30 28.68 -0.83
C ALA A 221 0.66 27.22 -0.53
N PHE A 222 1.65 27.00 0.33
CA PHE A 222 2.03 25.68 0.81
C PHE A 222 1.01 25.11 1.81
N LEU A 223 0.83 23.79 1.81
CA LEU A 223 0.10 23.12 2.89
C LEU A 223 0.97 23.05 4.15
N GLU A 224 0.73 23.96 5.09
CA GLU A 224 1.40 23.97 6.38
C GLU A 224 0.72 23.06 7.41
N PHE A 225 1.54 22.45 8.27
CA PHE A 225 1.08 21.64 9.38
C PHE A 225 1.65 22.23 10.67
N PRO A 226 0.83 22.51 11.69
CA PRO A 226 1.35 23.05 12.94
C PRO A 226 2.33 22.05 13.57
N LEU A 227 3.50 22.57 13.96
CA LEU A 227 4.45 21.87 14.82
C LEU A 227 3.73 21.52 16.14
N GLN A 228 3.77 20.24 16.52
CA GLN A 228 3.31 19.84 17.84
C GLN A 228 4.39 20.24 18.84
N ASN A 229 4.14 21.32 19.59
CA ASN A 229 4.95 21.62 20.77
C ASN A 229 4.77 20.47 21.78
N ILE A 230 5.84 19.71 22.01
CA ILE A 230 5.91 18.77 23.13
C ILE A 230 6.11 19.62 24.39
N SER A 231 5.04 20.23 24.90
CA SER A 231 5.04 20.69 26.28
C SER A 231 4.84 19.46 27.16
N SER A 232 5.92 19.06 27.82
CA SER A 232 5.92 18.08 28.90
C SER A 232 5.13 18.62 30.08
N SER A 233 3.80 18.49 30.07
CA SER A 233 2.96 18.37 31.26
C SER A 233 1.48 18.35 30.87
N SER A 234 0.91 17.15 30.81
CA SER A 234 -0.35 16.86 31.51
C SER A 234 -0.71 15.40 31.32
N LYS A 235 -0.64 14.66 32.43
CA LYS A 235 -1.35 13.40 32.60
C LYS A 235 -2.85 13.70 32.50
N LYS A 236 -3.41 13.72 31.30
CA LYS A 236 -4.85 13.53 31.09
C LYS A 236 -5.04 12.31 30.20
N LYS A 237 -5.43 11.21 30.85
CA LYS A 237 -6.06 10.05 30.23
C LYS A 237 -7.30 10.54 29.47
N GLY A 238 -7.12 10.76 28.18
CA GLY A 238 -8.18 11.06 27.23
C GLY A 238 -7.61 10.87 25.84
N LYS A 239 -8.00 9.80 25.16
CA LYS A 239 -7.63 9.51 23.75
C LYS A 239 -8.30 10.54 22.82
N GLY A 240 -7.85 11.80 22.88
CA GLY A 240 -8.25 12.87 21.96
C GLY A 240 -7.36 12.83 20.73
N LYS A 241 -7.69 11.96 19.77
CA LYS A 241 -6.99 11.89 18.47
C LYS A 241 -7.25 13.16 17.68
N ILE A 242 -6.25 14.03 17.55
CA ILE A 242 -6.30 15.15 16.60
C ILE A 242 -6.20 14.56 15.20
N ASN A 243 -7.34 14.30 14.56
CA ASN A 243 -7.40 14.02 13.13
C ASN A 243 -7.28 15.37 12.41
N THR A 244 -6.06 15.77 12.06
CA THR A 244 -5.86 16.92 11.16
C THR A 244 -6.45 16.58 9.80
N ILE A 245 -7.48 17.33 9.39
CA ILE A 245 -8.10 17.23 8.07
C ILE A 245 -7.44 18.29 7.19
N VAL A 246 -7.00 17.88 6.00
CA VAL A 246 -6.34 18.70 4.98
C VAL A 246 -7.18 18.66 3.71
N SER A 247 -7.20 19.77 2.97
CA SER A 247 -7.81 19.79 1.63
C SER A 247 -6.77 19.47 0.57
N LEU A 248 -6.97 18.38 -0.16
CA LEU A 248 -6.21 18.04 -1.38
C LEU A 248 -7.08 18.39 -2.59
N ALA A 249 -7.15 19.69 -2.89
CA ALA A 249 -8.09 20.27 -3.84
C ALA A 249 -7.92 19.74 -5.27
N SER A 250 -6.68 19.63 -5.74
CA SER A 250 -6.33 19.11 -7.08
C SER A 250 -6.66 17.63 -7.21
N MET A 251 -6.58 16.89 -6.10
CA MET A 251 -7.04 15.49 -6.03
C MET A 251 -8.56 15.35 -5.83
N LYS A 252 -9.30 16.47 -5.73
CA LYS A 252 -10.74 16.52 -5.41
C LYS A 252 -11.08 15.83 -4.08
N MET A 253 -10.21 15.96 -3.09
CA MET A 253 -10.40 15.42 -1.74
C MET A 253 -10.41 16.56 -0.71
N PRO A 254 -11.57 17.21 -0.48
CA PRO A 254 -11.66 18.38 0.41
C PRO A 254 -11.46 18.04 1.89
N LYS A 255 -11.60 16.75 2.26
CA LYS A 255 -11.42 16.24 3.61
C LYS A 255 -10.51 15.02 3.59
N ALA A 256 -9.21 15.24 3.52
CA ALA A 256 -8.19 14.20 3.62
C ALA A 256 -7.58 14.15 5.03
N GLU A 257 -7.60 12.99 5.67
CA GLU A 257 -6.81 12.76 6.88
C GLU A 257 -5.31 12.62 6.57
N LEU A 258 -4.44 12.85 7.57
CA LEU A 258 -2.98 12.63 7.45
C LEU A 258 -2.60 11.23 6.96
N SER A 259 -3.44 10.22 7.16
CA SER A 259 -3.22 8.87 6.64
C SER A 259 -3.21 8.79 5.12
N HIS A 260 -3.78 9.78 4.42
CA HIS A 260 -3.74 9.85 2.96
C HIS A 260 -2.43 10.43 2.43
N LEU A 261 -1.65 11.09 3.29
CA LEU A 261 -0.35 11.65 2.95
C LEU A 261 0.75 10.58 3.05
N PRO A 262 1.98 10.87 2.60
CA PRO A 262 3.12 9.98 2.83
C PRO A 262 3.37 9.68 4.32
N LEU A 263 4.12 8.61 4.59
CA LEU A 263 4.33 8.10 5.95
C LEU A 263 4.85 9.16 6.93
N GLY A 264 5.72 10.08 6.50
CA GLY A 264 6.32 11.11 7.35
C GLY A 264 5.30 12.02 8.02
N PHE A 265 4.17 12.29 7.36
CA PHE A 265 3.09 13.13 7.91
C PHE A 265 2.31 12.45 9.05
N ASN A 266 2.46 11.13 9.21
CA ASN A 266 1.87 10.36 10.30
C ASN A 266 2.78 10.27 11.53
N THR A 267 4.01 10.77 11.41
CA THR A 267 4.96 10.86 12.52
C THR A 267 4.74 12.15 13.33
N VAL A 268 5.35 12.22 14.51
CA VAL A 268 5.35 13.44 15.34
C VAL A 268 6.01 14.60 14.59
N TYR A 269 7.15 14.33 13.94
CA TYR A 269 7.94 15.29 13.18
C TYR A 269 7.53 15.26 11.70
N LYS A 270 6.58 16.09 11.31
CA LYS A 270 6.09 16.13 9.91
C LYS A 270 7.14 16.73 8.98
N PRO A 271 7.21 16.30 7.71
CA PRO A 271 8.07 16.94 6.72
C PRO A 271 7.78 18.44 6.64
N ASN A 272 8.81 19.27 6.82
CA ASN A 272 8.65 20.72 6.75
C ASN A 272 9.00 21.22 5.33
N PRO A 273 8.06 21.85 4.60
CA PRO A 273 8.33 22.31 3.24
C PRO A 273 9.41 23.39 3.14
N LEU A 274 9.68 24.10 4.25
CA LEU A 274 10.67 25.17 4.32
C LEU A 274 12.06 24.68 4.74
N CYS A 275 12.21 23.41 5.13
CA CYS A 275 13.49 22.84 5.54
C CYS A 275 14.09 21.93 4.48
N TYR A 276 15.38 22.15 4.17
CA TYR A 276 16.16 21.29 3.29
C TYR A 276 16.52 19.95 3.93
N CYS A 277 16.77 19.93 5.24
CA CYS A 277 17.03 18.71 6.00
C CYS A 277 16.14 18.65 7.24
N ASP A 278 15.43 17.53 7.42
CA ASP A 278 14.60 17.26 8.59
C ASP A 278 15.37 16.58 9.73
N SER A 279 16.68 16.32 9.57
CA SER A 279 17.49 15.71 10.64
C SER A 279 17.65 16.67 11.81
N SER A 280 17.35 16.21 13.02
CA SER A 280 17.43 17.01 14.26
C SER A 280 18.84 17.52 14.56
N ASN A 281 19.87 16.79 14.10
CA ASN A 281 21.28 17.09 14.37
C ASN A 281 21.96 17.75 13.15
N CYS A 282 21.19 18.27 12.19
CA CYS A 282 21.76 18.92 11.03
C CYS A 282 22.29 20.32 11.39
N SER A 283 23.61 20.50 11.28
CA SER A 283 24.28 21.81 11.41
C SER A 283 24.51 22.51 10.06
N VAL A 284 24.18 21.84 8.95
CA VAL A 284 24.41 22.35 7.59
C VAL A 284 23.26 23.26 7.18
N LEU A 285 23.58 24.51 6.88
CA LEU A 285 22.60 25.54 6.49
C LEU A 285 22.28 25.54 4.99
N LEU A 286 23.25 25.19 4.14
CA LEU A 286 23.12 25.21 2.69
C LEU A 286 23.99 24.09 2.09
N ASP A 287 23.37 23.02 1.62
CA ASP A 287 23.99 22.03 0.75
C ASP A 287 23.01 21.66 -0.37
N THR A 288 23.54 21.47 -1.57
CA THR A 288 22.77 21.15 -2.78
C THR A 288 22.45 19.66 -2.90
N ASP A 289 23.14 18.78 -2.17
CA ASP A 289 22.91 17.32 -2.23
C ASP A 289 21.89 16.86 -1.18
N VAL A 290 20.61 17.20 -1.43
CA VAL A 290 19.48 16.82 -0.58
C VAL A 290 18.71 15.66 -1.21
N LYS A 291 18.47 14.60 -0.43
CA LYS A 291 17.59 13.49 -0.79
C LYS A 291 16.20 13.67 -0.22
N ILE A 292 15.19 13.59 -1.09
CA ILE A 292 13.78 13.50 -0.70
C ILE A 292 13.38 12.02 -0.65
N LEU A 293 12.96 11.56 0.53
CA LEU A 293 12.52 10.18 0.72
C LEU A 293 11.03 10.04 0.37
N ALA A 294 10.59 8.82 0.06
CA ALA A 294 9.19 8.51 -0.23
C ALA A 294 8.23 8.88 0.91
N CYS A 295 8.72 8.94 2.16
CA CYS A 295 7.93 9.38 3.31
C CYS A 295 7.70 10.91 3.36
N GLY A 296 8.32 11.67 2.46
CA GLY A 296 8.27 13.14 2.41
C GLY A 296 9.40 13.85 3.15
N HIS A 297 10.07 13.17 4.08
CA HIS A 297 11.23 13.72 4.77
C HIS A 297 12.42 13.91 3.84
N THR A 298 13.21 14.94 4.11
CA THR A 298 14.41 15.29 3.35
C THR A 298 15.64 15.26 4.23
N TYR A 299 16.75 14.83 3.66
CA TYR A 299 18.03 14.76 4.36
C TYR A 299 19.14 15.19 3.44
N HIS A 300 20.11 15.97 3.94
CA HIS A 300 21.42 16.05 3.29
C HIS A 300 21.98 14.64 3.16
N ASN A 301 22.70 14.36 2.07
CA ASN A 301 23.23 13.02 1.81
C ASN A 301 24.11 12.52 2.98
N PHE A 302 24.96 13.39 3.56
CA PHE A 302 25.74 13.09 4.77
C PHE A 302 24.85 12.73 5.98
N CYS A 303 23.79 13.50 6.24
CA CYS A 303 22.85 13.21 7.32
C CYS A 303 22.11 11.88 7.10
N TYR A 304 21.76 11.56 5.86
CA TYR A 304 21.09 10.32 5.52
C TYR A 304 22.00 9.10 5.72
N VAL A 305 23.28 9.21 5.35
CA VAL A 305 24.30 8.18 5.58
C VAL A 305 24.53 7.99 7.08
N ASN A 306 24.67 9.07 7.86
CA ASN A 306 24.86 8.98 9.31
C ASN A 306 23.67 8.33 10.03
N ASN A 307 22.46 8.50 9.49
CA ASN A 307 21.27 7.81 9.99
C ASN A 307 21.18 6.35 9.50
N GLY A 308 22.20 5.82 8.84
CA GLY A 308 22.24 4.45 8.33
C GLY A 308 21.26 4.20 7.19
N PHE A 309 21.04 5.20 6.32
CA PHE A 309 20.07 5.18 5.22
C PHE A 309 18.62 4.97 5.67
N LYS A 310 18.26 5.55 6.83
CA LYS A 310 16.92 5.42 7.42
C LYS A 310 16.33 6.79 7.72
N CYS A 311 15.01 6.90 7.54
CA CYS A 311 14.26 7.98 8.17
C CYS A 311 13.95 7.59 9.61
N LEU A 312 14.66 8.18 10.58
CA LEU A 312 14.54 7.81 11.99
C LEU A 312 13.14 8.09 12.56
N TYR A 313 12.47 9.15 12.09
CA TYR A 313 11.10 9.46 12.50
C TYR A 313 10.11 8.38 12.04
N CYS A 314 10.23 7.94 10.78
CA CYS A 314 9.38 6.88 10.26
C CYS A 314 9.72 5.54 10.91
N LEU A 315 10.99 5.24 11.15
CA LEU A 315 11.41 4.02 11.83
C LEU A 315 10.78 3.93 13.23
N SER A 316 10.88 4.99 14.03
CA SER A 316 10.24 5.05 15.35
C SER A 316 8.73 4.87 15.27
N PHE A 317 8.06 5.52 14.31
CA PHE A 317 6.62 5.34 14.09
C PHE A 317 6.25 3.89 13.76
N LEU A 318 7.03 3.22 12.89
CA LEU A 318 6.80 1.83 12.52
C LEU A 318 7.06 0.89 13.70
N GLN A 319 8.15 1.07 14.45
CA GLN A 319 8.46 0.27 15.64
C GLN A 319 7.32 0.34 16.66
N ASN A 320 6.88 1.55 17.01
CA ASN A 320 5.73 1.72 17.91
C ASN A 320 4.46 1.03 17.36
N GLY A 321 4.24 1.10 16.05
CA GLY A 321 3.11 0.42 15.40
C GLY A 321 3.18 -1.11 15.46
N ILE A 322 4.38 -1.70 15.48
CA ILE A 322 4.59 -3.12 15.72
C ILE A 322 4.26 -3.45 17.17
N ASP A 323 4.85 -2.71 18.12
CA ASP A 323 4.67 -2.94 19.56
C ASP A 323 3.20 -2.88 19.97
N GLU A 324 2.45 -1.88 19.49
CA GLU A 324 1.01 -1.77 19.74
C GLU A 324 0.22 -2.99 19.21
N GLN A 325 0.61 -3.52 18.05
CA GLN A 325 -0.09 -4.64 17.43
C GLN A 325 0.25 -5.98 18.08
N VAL A 326 1.52 -6.17 18.48
CA VAL A 326 1.99 -7.32 19.24
C VAL A 326 1.31 -7.34 20.60
N GLN A 327 1.30 -6.22 21.32
CA GLN A 327 0.61 -6.12 22.61
C GLN A 327 -0.88 -6.44 22.47
N SER A 328 -1.55 -5.88 21.45
CA SER A 328 -2.95 -6.19 21.15
C SER A 328 -3.19 -7.66 20.79
N LEU A 329 -2.20 -8.38 20.27
CA LEU A 329 -2.30 -9.82 19.99
C LEU A 329 -2.14 -10.62 21.28
N LEU A 330 -1.13 -10.31 22.10
CA LEU A 330 -0.86 -10.97 23.38
C LEU A 330 -2.05 -10.85 24.33
N GLU A 331 -2.65 -9.67 24.45
CA GLU A 331 -3.86 -9.45 25.26
C GLU A 331 -5.04 -10.33 24.83
N ARG A 332 -5.16 -10.63 23.53
CA ARG A 332 -6.23 -11.51 23.03
C ARG A 332 -5.94 -12.98 23.30
N LEU A 333 -4.67 -13.37 23.25
CA LEU A 333 -4.25 -14.75 23.53
C LEU A 333 -4.36 -15.09 25.02
N GLN A 334 -4.21 -14.11 25.92
CA GLN A 334 -4.39 -14.31 27.37
C GLN A 334 -5.86 -14.55 27.80
N VAL A 335 -6.81 -14.25 26.92
CA VAL A 335 -8.26 -14.39 27.19
C VAL A 335 -8.83 -15.68 26.58
N LEU A 336 -8.02 -16.40 25.79
CA LEU A 336 -8.30 -17.75 25.28
C LEU A 336 -7.76 -18.80 26.25
#